data_AF-A0A951TGI7-F1
#
_entry.id   AF-A0A951TGI7-F1
#
_cell.length_a   1.000
_cell.length_b   1.000
_cell.length_c   1.000
_cell.angle_alpha   90.00
_cell.angle_beta   90.00
_cell.angle_gamma   90.00
#
_symmetry.space_group_name_H-M   'P 1'
#
loop_
_entity.id
_entity.type
_entity.pdbx_description
1 polymer ?
#
loop_
_entity_poly.entity_id
_entity_poly.type
_entity_poly.pdbx_seq_one_letter_code
_entity_poly.pdbx_strand_id
1 'polypeptide(L)'
;MAQEVKVADTIRHLNIVQGAADKMLEPAIDTYGEQKTGMILSAFDRKTGKPLTKLPQAPNDIRWSERTGPGCSNANLQQDLYRTLYELFRLTGHKRYDEASGKAVADFLRIAQHPTMGLLAWGWGEHLYWYCLEDRLVDHDPGQTHEQKPPKDPMFDQAARM
;
A
#
# COMPACT_ATOMS: atom_id res chain seq x y z
N MET A 1 39.02 4.49 0.94
CA MET A 1 38.86 3.08 0.51
C MET A 1 37.60 2.44 1.11
N ALA A 2 37.60 1.84 2.31
CA ALA A 2 36.40 1.15 2.85
C ALA A 2 35.19 2.07 3.11
N GLN A 3 35.44 3.29 3.59
CA GLN A 3 34.38 4.28 3.85
C GLN A 3 33.78 4.86 2.55
N GLU A 4 34.58 5.01 1.50
CA GLU A 4 34.12 5.47 0.18
C GLU A 4 33.28 4.41 -0.54
N VAL A 5 33.67 3.14 -0.45
CA VAL A 5 32.88 2.01 -0.99
C VAL A 5 31.50 1.96 -0.32
N LYS A 6 31.44 2.13 1.01
CA LYS A 6 30.17 2.14 1.76
C LYS A 6 29.25 3.31 1.35
N VAL A 7 29.82 4.48 1.05
CA VAL A 7 29.06 5.65 0.57
C VAL A 7 28.52 5.41 -0.84
N ALA A 8 29.35 4.86 -1.75
CA ALA A 8 28.92 4.53 -3.11
C ALA A 8 27.77 3.51 -3.11
N ASP A 9 27.87 2.48 -2.27
CA ASP A 9 26.79 1.49 -2.11
C ASP A 9 25.52 2.10 -1.54
N THR A 10 25.64 3.02 -0.57
CA THR A 10 24.48 3.71 0.02
C THR A 10 23.74 4.54 -1.02
N ILE A 11 24.48 5.33 -1.82
CA ILE A 11 23.92 6.14 -2.92
C ILE A 11 23.24 5.23 -3.95
N ARG A 12 23.86 4.11 -4.29
CA ARG A 12 23.29 3.13 -5.21
C ARG A 12 21.96 2.56 -4.70
N HIS A 13 21.87 2.19 -3.42
CA HIS A 13 20.63 1.69 -2.82
C HIS A 13 19.53 2.75 -2.83
N LEU A 14 19.85 3.99 -2.42
CA LEU A 14 18.90 5.10 -2.44
C LEU A 14 18.35 5.33 -3.85
N ASN A 15 19.23 5.37 -4.87
CA ASN A 15 18.82 5.56 -6.26
C ASN A 15 17.89 4.44 -6.77
N ILE A 16 18.10 3.19 -6.34
CA ILE A 16 17.22 2.07 -6.70
C ILE A 16 15.84 2.23 -6.07
N VAL A 17 15.78 2.53 -4.77
CA VAL A 17 14.51 2.72 -4.05
C VAL A 17 13.75 3.91 -4.61
N GLN A 18 14.44 5.03 -4.84
CA GLN A 18 13.87 6.23 -5.43
C GLN A 18 13.31 5.96 -6.84
N GLY A 19 14.09 5.33 -7.71
CA GLY A 19 13.65 4.99 -9.06
C GLY A 19 12.48 4.00 -9.10
N ALA A 20 12.40 3.10 -8.12
CA ALA A 20 11.24 2.23 -7.96
C ALA A 20 9.99 3.00 -7.54
N ALA A 21 10.10 3.89 -6.54
CA ALA A 21 9.00 4.75 -6.10
C ALA A 21 8.50 5.68 -7.22
N ASP A 22 9.40 6.30 -7.96
CA ASP A 22 9.06 7.19 -9.08
C ASP A 22 8.26 6.47 -10.16
N LYS A 23 8.69 5.27 -10.56
CA LYS A 23 8.00 4.44 -11.56
C LYS A 23 6.68 3.86 -11.06
N MET A 24 6.54 3.70 -9.74
CA MET A 24 5.34 3.13 -9.14
C MET A 24 4.24 4.19 -8.98
N LEU A 25 4.60 5.39 -8.51
CA LEU A 25 3.61 6.42 -8.15
C LEU A 25 2.78 6.89 -9.34
N GLU A 26 3.37 7.04 -10.53
CA GLU A 26 2.63 7.48 -11.72
C GLU A 26 1.46 6.54 -12.10
N PRO A 27 1.68 5.22 -12.28
CA PRO A 27 0.61 4.30 -12.66
C PRO A 27 -0.25 3.81 -11.49
N ALA A 28 0.24 3.86 -10.25
CA ALA A 28 -0.44 3.24 -9.12
C ALA A 28 -1.43 4.18 -8.42
N ILE A 29 -1.36 5.50 -8.64
CA ILE A 29 -2.32 6.44 -8.08
C ILE A 29 -3.68 6.23 -8.74
N ASP A 30 -4.73 6.24 -7.92
CA ASP A 30 -6.10 6.06 -8.35
C ASP A 30 -6.63 7.23 -9.20
N THR A 31 -6.63 7.03 -10.51
CA THR A 31 -7.18 8.00 -11.47
C THR A 31 -8.40 7.45 -12.23
N TYR A 32 -9.01 6.36 -11.78
CA TYR A 32 -9.93 5.57 -12.60
C TYR A 32 -11.40 5.96 -12.42
N GLY A 33 -11.91 5.91 -11.19
CA GLY A 33 -13.29 6.25 -10.87
C GLY A 33 -13.63 7.73 -11.09
N GLU A 34 -14.86 8.10 -10.77
CA GLU A 34 -15.33 9.49 -10.76
C GLU A 34 -14.65 10.32 -9.66
N GLN A 35 -14.46 9.74 -8.46
CA GLN A 35 -13.94 10.46 -7.29
C GLN A 35 -12.43 10.75 -7.39
N LYS A 36 -11.67 9.94 -8.16
CA LYS A 36 -10.21 10.04 -8.37
C LYS A 36 -9.44 10.38 -7.09
N THR A 37 -9.02 9.35 -6.38
CA THR A 37 -8.46 9.51 -5.04
C THR A 37 -6.92 9.58 -5.09
N GLY A 38 -6.28 9.99 -3.99
CA GLY A 38 -4.84 9.82 -3.84
C GLY A 38 -4.42 8.41 -3.45
N MET A 39 -5.36 7.45 -3.39
CA MET A 39 -5.04 6.09 -2.99
C MET A 39 -4.09 5.43 -3.99
N ILE A 40 -3.28 4.51 -3.47
CA ILE A 40 -2.30 3.77 -4.27
C ILE A 40 -2.83 2.35 -4.41
N LEU A 41 -2.97 1.85 -5.64
CA LEU A 41 -3.34 0.47 -5.93
C LEU A 41 -2.43 -0.50 -5.18
N SER A 42 -3.01 -1.51 -4.52
CA SER A 42 -2.21 -2.51 -3.79
C SER A 42 -1.44 -3.44 -4.72
N ALA A 43 -1.92 -3.61 -5.97
CA ALA A 43 -1.22 -4.33 -7.02
C ALA A 43 -1.60 -3.83 -8.42
N PHE A 44 -0.62 -3.74 -9.31
CA PHE A 44 -0.80 -3.34 -10.71
C PHE A 44 0.26 -4.04 -11.59
N ASP A 45 -0.01 -4.10 -12.90
CA ASP A 45 0.91 -4.67 -13.87
C ASP A 45 2.06 -3.67 -14.14
N ARG A 46 3.29 -4.07 -13.82
CA ARG A 46 4.48 -3.21 -13.94
C ARG A 46 4.86 -2.84 -15.38
N LYS A 47 4.39 -3.59 -16.38
CA LYS A 47 4.69 -3.30 -17.80
C LYS A 47 3.73 -2.28 -18.37
N THR A 48 2.47 -2.37 -17.98
CA THR A 48 1.39 -1.55 -18.53
C THR A 48 0.99 -0.39 -17.63
N GLY A 49 1.35 -0.43 -16.34
CA GLY A 49 0.92 0.55 -15.35
C GLY A 49 -0.59 0.48 -15.05
N LYS A 50 -1.25 -0.62 -15.41
CA LYS A 50 -2.71 -0.78 -15.24
C LYS A 50 -3.02 -1.69 -14.06
N PRO A 51 -4.21 -1.58 -13.46
CA PRO A 51 -4.65 -2.52 -12.45
C PRO A 51 -4.61 -3.93 -13.01
N LEU A 52 -4.29 -4.91 -12.16
CA LEU A 52 -4.40 -6.30 -12.56
C LEU A 52 -5.86 -6.60 -12.92
N THR A 53 -6.09 -7.43 -13.94
CA THR A 53 -7.42 -7.99 -14.23
C THR A 53 -7.67 -9.27 -13.43
N LYS A 54 -6.59 -9.93 -12.99
CA LYS A 54 -6.60 -11.13 -12.16
C LYS A 54 -5.34 -11.14 -11.30
N LEU A 55 -5.47 -11.50 -10.03
CA LEU A 55 -4.30 -11.69 -9.17
C LEU A 55 -3.55 -12.98 -9.56
N PRO A 56 -2.21 -13.02 -9.39
CA PRO A 56 -1.47 -14.27 -9.49
C PRO A 56 -1.94 -15.26 -8.41
N GLN A 57 -1.60 -16.54 -8.60
CA GLN A 57 -1.85 -17.58 -7.59
C GLN A 57 -1.35 -17.12 -6.22
N ALA A 58 -2.17 -17.35 -5.19
CA ALA A 58 -1.79 -17.02 -3.83
C ALA A 58 -0.56 -17.84 -3.41
N PRO A 59 0.39 -17.25 -2.65
CA PRO A 59 1.39 -18.03 -1.93
C PRO A 59 0.71 -19.10 -1.06
N ASN A 60 1.44 -20.18 -0.75
CA ASN A 60 0.93 -21.22 0.14
C ASN A 60 0.48 -20.60 1.47
N ASP A 61 -0.62 -21.12 2.01
CA ASP A 61 -1.22 -20.72 3.29
C ASP A 61 -1.83 -19.31 3.37
N ILE A 62 -1.89 -18.57 2.25
CA ILE A 62 -2.61 -17.29 2.16
C ILE A 62 -3.98 -17.52 1.52
N ARG A 63 -5.05 -17.21 2.26
CA ARG A 63 -6.42 -17.37 1.74
C ARG A 63 -6.73 -16.26 0.74
N TRP A 64 -7.71 -16.50 -0.14
CA TRP A 64 -8.14 -15.47 -1.10
C TRP A 64 -8.74 -14.25 -0.41
N SER A 65 -9.52 -14.45 0.66
CA SER A 65 -10.12 -13.37 1.44
C SER A 65 -9.07 -12.49 2.14
N GLU A 66 -7.86 -13.01 2.40
CA GLU A 66 -6.74 -12.29 3.01
C GLU A 66 -5.98 -11.41 1.99
N ARG A 67 -6.51 -11.24 0.79
CA ARG A 67 -5.86 -10.51 -0.31
C ARG A 67 -6.73 -9.39 -0.82
N THR A 68 -6.09 -8.25 -1.09
CA THR A 68 -6.74 -7.15 -1.80
C THR A 68 -7.00 -7.54 -3.26
N GLY A 69 -8.26 -7.40 -3.68
CA GLY A 69 -8.70 -7.71 -5.03
C GLY A 69 -8.01 -6.87 -6.12
N PRO A 70 -8.07 -7.29 -7.39
CA PRO A 70 -7.56 -6.49 -8.50
C PRO A 70 -8.24 -5.12 -8.58
N GLY A 71 -7.46 -4.06 -8.82
CA GLY A 71 -7.99 -2.68 -8.88
C GLY A 71 -8.41 -2.08 -7.55
N CYS A 72 -8.06 -2.72 -6.44
CA CYS A 72 -8.36 -2.21 -5.10
C CYS A 72 -7.13 -1.60 -4.44
N SER A 73 -7.38 -0.71 -3.48
CA SER A 73 -6.41 -0.14 -2.54
C SER A 73 -6.78 -0.53 -1.11
N ASN A 74 -5.78 -0.91 -0.32
CA ASN A 74 -5.92 -1.18 1.10
C ASN A 74 -4.76 -0.55 1.88
N ALA A 75 -5.04 0.60 2.50
CA ALA A 75 -4.07 1.34 3.29
C ALA A 75 -3.47 0.52 4.46
N ASN A 76 -4.20 -0.46 5.00
CA ASN A 76 -3.71 -1.32 6.07
C ASN A 76 -2.53 -2.19 5.62
N LEU A 77 -2.55 -2.67 4.37
CA LEU A 77 -1.48 -3.50 3.80
C LEU A 77 -0.34 -2.66 3.17
N GLN A 78 -0.46 -1.33 3.21
CA GLN A 78 0.45 -0.40 2.53
C GLN A 78 1.21 0.51 3.52
N GLN A 79 1.17 0.21 4.82
CA GLN A 79 1.84 1.03 5.84
C GLN A 79 3.35 1.19 5.59
N ASP A 80 4.04 0.11 5.22
CA ASP A 80 5.48 0.17 4.93
C ASP A 80 5.79 0.94 3.65
N LEU A 81 4.88 0.92 2.68
CA LEU A 81 4.99 1.79 1.51
C LEU A 81 4.90 3.26 1.93
N TYR A 82 3.92 3.63 2.75
CA TYR A 82 3.76 5.02 3.21
C TYR A 82 4.97 5.50 4.02
N ARG A 83 5.50 4.65 4.91
CA ARG A 83 6.75 4.93 5.64
C ARG A 83 7.93 5.12 4.69
N THR A 84 8.07 4.24 3.70
CA THR A 84 9.15 4.33 2.70
C THR A 84 9.08 5.64 1.92
N LEU A 85 7.88 6.04 1.47
CA LEU A 85 7.68 7.30 0.75
C LEU A 85 8.01 8.51 1.64
N TYR A 86 7.58 8.49 2.90
CA TYR A 86 7.91 9.55 3.84
C TYR A 86 9.43 9.64 4.11
N GLU A 87 10.11 8.51 4.26
CA GLU A 87 11.57 8.49 4.42
C GLU A 87 12.30 8.94 3.15
N LEU A 88 11.80 8.60 1.96
CA LEU A 88 12.33 9.14 0.71
C LEU A 88 12.20 10.67 0.65
N PHE A 89 11.07 11.23 1.09
CA PHE A 89 10.93 12.68 1.23
C PHE A 89 11.99 13.26 2.19
N ARG A 90 12.17 12.66 3.38
CA ARG A 90 13.17 13.11 4.36
C ARG A 90 14.59 13.09 3.81
N LEU A 91 14.94 12.07 3.04
CA LEU A 91 16.31 11.87 2.52
C LEU A 91 16.59 12.70 1.27
N THR A 92 15.60 12.92 0.41
CA THR A 92 15.79 13.56 -0.91
C THR A 92 15.27 15.00 -0.98
N GLY A 93 14.37 15.39 -0.07
CA GLY A 93 13.65 16.66 -0.10
C GLY A 93 12.54 16.74 -1.18
N HIS A 94 12.32 15.68 -1.96
CA HIS A 94 11.30 15.68 -3.01
C HIS A 94 9.89 15.52 -2.42
N LYS A 95 9.13 16.62 -2.37
CA LYS A 95 7.79 16.67 -1.77
C LYS A 95 6.77 15.66 -2.32
N ARG A 96 6.93 15.23 -3.58
CA ARG A 96 6.03 14.27 -4.23
C ARG A 96 5.78 13.00 -3.41
N TYR A 97 6.76 12.55 -2.63
CA TYR A 97 6.62 11.31 -1.86
C TYR A 97 5.76 11.51 -0.60
N ASP A 98 5.91 12.66 0.07
CA ASP A 98 5.09 13.07 1.21
C ASP A 98 3.65 13.37 0.77
N GLU A 99 3.49 14.07 -0.35
CA GLU A 99 2.18 14.38 -0.92
C GLU A 99 1.43 13.11 -1.32
N ALA A 100 2.10 12.13 -1.94
CA ALA A 100 1.49 10.86 -2.32
C ALA A 100 1.07 10.03 -1.10
N SER A 101 1.94 9.88 -0.10
CA SER A 101 1.62 9.09 1.11
C SER A 101 0.54 9.79 1.94
N GLY A 102 0.67 11.10 2.17
CA GLY A 102 -0.28 11.90 2.94
C GLY A 102 -1.65 11.93 2.30
N LYS A 103 -1.74 12.13 0.98
CA LYS A 103 -3.01 12.14 0.26
C LYS A 103 -3.68 10.76 0.25
N ALA A 104 -2.92 9.67 0.06
CA ALA A 104 -3.45 8.31 0.11
C ALA A 104 -4.11 8.00 1.45
N VAL A 105 -3.42 8.31 2.55
CA VAL A 105 -3.94 8.11 3.91
C VAL A 105 -5.15 9.01 4.17
N ALA A 106 -5.06 10.30 3.82
CA ALA A 106 -6.15 11.25 4.04
C ALA A 106 -7.43 10.85 3.29
N ASP A 107 -7.31 10.48 2.01
CA ASP A 107 -8.47 10.03 1.24
C ASP A 107 -9.05 8.73 1.77
N PHE A 108 -8.20 7.77 2.17
CA PHE A 108 -8.67 6.54 2.82
C PHE A 108 -9.42 6.81 4.11
N LEU A 109 -8.91 7.69 4.97
CA LEU A 109 -9.60 8.09 6.18
C LEU A 109 -10.94 8.79 5.89
N ARG A 110 -11.01 9.55 4.80
CA ARG A 110 -12.20 10.32 4.41
C ARG A 110 -13.31 9.45 3.83
N ILE A 111 -13.00 8.54 2.92
CA ILE A 111 -14.02 7.85 2.09
C ILE A 111 -14.21 6.40 2.43
N ALA A 112 -13.20 5.76 3.00
CA ALA A 112 -13.24 4.34 3.23
C ALA A 112 -13.89 3.99 4.58
N GLN A 113 -14.70 4.85 5.18
CA GLN A 113 -15.38 4.52 6.45
C GLN A 113 -16.61 3.64 6.20
N HIS A 114 -16.81 2.62 7.05
CA HIS A 114 -18.01 1.83 7.03
C HIS A 114 -19.23 2.71 7.39
N PRO A 115 -20.27 2.75 6.54
CA PRO A 115 -21.35 3.74 6.65
C PRO A 115 -22.15 3.67 7.95
N THR A 116 -22.27 2.48 8.55
CA THR A 116 -23.10 2.27 9.75
C THR A 116 -22.30 2.41 11.05
N MET A 117 -21.01 2.09 11.04
CA MET A 117 -20.21 1.94 12.26
C MET A 117 -19.21 3.07 12.46
N GLY A 118 -18.96 3.89 11.43
CA GLY A 118 -17.93 4.96 11.47
C GLY A 118 -16.49 4.43 11.62
N LEU A 119 -16.32 3.10 11.67
CA LEU A 119 -15.01 2.48 11.64
C LEU A 119 -14.41 2.69 10.25
N LEU A 120 -13.16 3.15 10.19
CA LEU A 120 -12.36 3.20 8.97
C LEU A 120 -12.39 1.84 8.27
N ALA A 121 -12.15 1.75 6.95
CA ALA A 121 -12.05 0.44 6.26
C ALA A 121 -10.85 -0.38 6.76
N TRP A 122 -9.95 0.27 7.50
CA TRP A 122 -8.97 -0.35 8.40
C TRP A 122 -9.62 -1.30 9.40
N GLY A 123 -10.81 -0.97 9.92
CA GLY A 123 -11.56 -1.69 10.95
C GLY A 123 -12.15 -3.02 10.49
N TRP A 124 -11.81 -3.43 9.26
CA TRP A 124 -12.09 -4.73 8.67
C TRP A 124 -10.79 -5.34 8.09
N GLY A 125 -9.62 -4.82 8.50
CA GLY A 125 -8.31 -5.39 8.25
C GLY A 125 -8.00 -5.69 6.79
N GLU A 126 -7.79 -6.98 6.51
CA GLU A 126 -7.48 -7.53 5.19
C GLU A 126 -8.72 -7.85 4.34
N HIS A 127 -9.92 -7.54 4.81
CA HIS A 127 -11.18 -7.96 4.19
C HIS A 127 -12.02 -6.82 3.59
N LEU A 128 -11.68 -5.56 3.87
CA LEU A 128 -12.34 -4.39 3.27
C LEU A 128 -11.33 -3.52 2.52
N TYR A 129 -11.69 -3.18 1.29
CA TYR A 129 -10.84 -2.42 0.37
C TYR A 129 -11.63 -1.32 -0.31
N TRP A 130 -10.93 -0.30 -0.79
CA TRP A 130 -11.49 0.65 -1.74
C TRP A 130 -11.29 0.13 -3.16
N TYR A 131 -12.38 -0.04 -3.91
CA TYR A 131 -12.29 -0.38 -5.33
C TYR A 131 -12.19 0.88 -6.18
N CYS A 132 -10.98 1.17 -6.63
CA CYS A 132 -10.62 2.37 -7.38
C CYS A 132 -11.36 2.53 -8.72
N LEU A 133 -11.80 1.42 -9.33
CA LEU A 133 -12.46 1.46 -10.63
C LEU A 133 -13.93 1.91 -10.56
N GLU A 134 -14.61 1.67 -9.43
CA GLU A 134 -16.04 1.93 -9.26
C GLU A 134 -16.34 2.83 -8.05
N ASP A 135 -15.31 3.37 -7.38
CA ASP A 135 -15.42 4.23 -6.20
C ASP A 135 -16.34 3.70 -5.10
N ARG A 136 -16.13 2.44 -4.72
CA ARG A 136 -16.92 1.79 -3.67
C ARG A 136 -16.09 0.91 -2.76
N LEU A 137 -16.66 0.65 -1.58
CA LEU A 137 -16.16 -0.36 -0.67
C LEU A 137 -16.43 -1.76 -1.21
N VAL A 138 -15.44 -2.65 -1.08
CA VAL A 138 -15.55 -4.08 -1.36
C VAL A 138 -15.23 -4.84 -0.08
N ASP A 139 -16.19 -5.64 0.37
CA ASP A 139 -16.07 -6.58 1.48
C ASP A 139 -15.99 -8.00 0.95
N HIS A 140 -14.94 -8.75 1.29
CA HIS A 140 -14.76 -10.14 0.90
C HIS A 140 -15.36 -11.15 1.90
N ASP A 141 -15.79 -10.72 3.09
CA ASP A 141 -16.43 -11.58 4.09
C ASP A 141 -17.57 -10.87 4.84
N PRO A 142 -18.72 -10.66 4.16
CA PRO A 142 -19.86 -9.97 4.75
C PRO A 142 -20.42 -10.77 5.93
N GLY A 143 -20.10 -10.31 7.15
CA GLY A 143 -20.58 -10.91 8.40
C GLY A 143 -19.49 -11.27 9.42
N GLN A 144 -18.20 -11.20 9.07
CA GLN A 144 -17.10 -11.40 10.03
C GLN A 144 -16.56 -10.11 10.63
N THR A 145 -16.31 -10.13 11.94
CA THR A 145 -15.87 -8.99 12.75
C THR A 145 -14.39 -8.66 12.53
N HIS A 146 -14.05 -7.36 12.56
CA HIS A 146 -12.71 -6.77 12.72
C HIS A 146 -11.57 -7.76 13.02
N GLU A 147 -10.71 -8.04 12.03
CA GLU A 147 -9.50 -8.84 12.23
C GLU A 147 -8.25 -8.02 11.84
N GLN A 148 -7.55 -7.48 12.84
CA GLN A 148 -6.17 -7.06 12.69
C GLN A 148 -5.26 -8.19 13.13
N LYS A 149 -4.67 -8.90 12.16
CA LYS A 149 -3.53 -9.77 12.45
C LYS A 149 -2.28 -8.89 12.51
N PRO A 150 -1.39 -9.06 13.51
CA PRO A 150 -0.08 -8.43 13.45
C PRO A 150 0.63 -8.85 12.14
N PRO A 151 1.45 -7.98 11.53
CA PRO A 151 2.24 -8.35 10.37
C PRO A 151 3.02 -9.63 10.70
N LYS A 152 2.88 -10.69 9.88
CA LYS A 152 3.75 -11.88 9.94
C LYS A 152 5.10 -11.51 9.32
N ASP A 153 5.76 -10.53 9.89
CA ASP A 153 7.05 -10.06 9.43
C ASP A 153 8.14 -10.84 10.20
N PRO A 154 9.06 -11.55 9.51
CA PRO A 154 10.19 -12.19 10.18
C PRO A 154 11.06 -11.21 10.98
N MET A 155 10.98 -9.90 10.73
CA MET A 155 11.70 -8.88 11.49
C MET A 155 11.10 -8.63 12.90
N PHE A 156 9.78 -8.76 13.07
CA PHE A 156 9.11 -8.58 14.36
C PHE A 156 9.17 -9.85 15.24
N ASP A 157 9.29 -11.03 14.63
CA ASP A 157 9.41 -12.31 15.36
C ASP A 157 10.79 -12.48 16.02
N GLN A 158 11.81 -11.73 15.59
CA GLN A 158 13.11 -11.68 16.26
C GLN A 158 13.10 -10.80 17.51
N ALA A 159 12.27 -9.75 17.56
CA ALA A 159 12.16 -8.87 18.72
C ALA A 159 11.37 -9.51 19.88
N ALA A 160 10.52 -10.50 19.61
CA ALA A 160 9.76 -11.24 20.61
C ALA A 160 10.56 -12.39 21.27
N ARG A 161 11.82 -12.60 20.87
CA ARG A 161 12.72 -13.65 21.39
C ARG A 161 13.94 -13.10 22.14
N MET A 162 13.94 -11.81 22.48
CA MET A 162 14.90 -11.18 23.39
C MET A 162 14.20 -10.80 24.69
#